data_AF-A0A353H4V5-F1
#
_entry.id   AF-A0A353H4V5-F1
#
_cell.length_a   1.000
_cell.length_b   1.000
_cell.length_c   1.000
_cell.angle_alpha   90.00
_cell.angle_beta   90.00
_cell.angle_gamma   90.00
#
_symmetry.space_group_name_H-M   'P 1'
#
loop_
_entity.id
_entity.type
_entity.pdbx_description
1 polymer ?
#
loop_
_entity_poly.entity_id
_entity_poly.type
_entity_poly.pdbx_seq_one_letter_code
_entity_poly.pdbx_strand_id
1 'polypeptide(L)'
;MKKNKQEIITFKADTSLLEAMKGIPNRSEFIRNAILASLDSVCPLCKGTGILTPHQKSHMDSFLIDHPLEECHECNELHLVCHKKTKGALQIY
;
A
#
# COMPACT_ATOMS: atom_id res chain seq x y z
N MET A 1 -19.19 15.08 -18.60
CA MET A 1 -18.47 14.20 -17.65
C MET A 1 -19.34 12.98 -17.37
N LYS A 2 -18.92 11.76 -17.74
CA LYS A 2 -19.67 10.54 -17.40
C LYS A 2 -19.58 10.35 -15.88
N LYS A 3 -20.73 10.33 -15.18
CA LYS A 3 -20.78 9.91 -13.77
C LYS A 3 -20.29 8.46 -13.71
N ASN A 4 -19.12 8.23 -13.12
CA ASN A 4 -18.67 6.88 -12.83
C ASN A 4 -19.71 6.23 -11.92
N LYS A 5 -20.23 5.08 -12.36
CA LYS A 5 -21.21 4.31 -11.60
C LYS A 5 -20.54 3.89 -10.28
N GLN A 6 -21.11 4.31 -9.16
CA GLN A 6 -20.68 3.82 -7.85
C GLN A 6 -21.26 2.42 -7.66
N GLU A 7 -20.39 1.45 -7.38
CA GLU A 7 -20.81 0.11 -6.99
C GLU A 7 -21.07 0.08 -5.47
N ILE A 8 -22.13 -0.62 -5.08
CA ILE A 8 -22.50 -0.78 -3.67
C ILE A 8 -21.90 -2.10 -3.17
N ILE A 9 -21.00 -2.00 -2.20
CA ILE A 9 -20.44 -3.15 -1.48
C ILE A 9 -21.09 -3.18 -0.09
N THR A 10 -21.71 -4.30 0.25
CA THR A 10 -22.31 -4.55 1.57
C THR A 10 -21.52 -5.64 2.28
N PHE A 11 -21.02 -5.36 3.48
CA PHE A 11 -20.43 -6.36 4.35
C PHE A 11 -21.09 -6.32 5.73
N LYS A 12 -21.05 -7.45 6.44
CA LYS A 12 -21.55 -7.53 7.81
C LYS A 12 -20.49 -6.97 8.75
N ALA A 13 -20.88 -6.02 9.60
CA ALA A 13 -20.04 -5.52 10.68
C ALA A 13 -20.32 -6.32 11.95
N ASP A 14 -19.28 -6.76 12.63
CA ASP A 14 -19.41 -7.33 13.97
C ASP A 14 -19.68 -6.24 15.02
N THR A 15 -20.04 -6.68 16.23
CA THR A 15 -20.37 -5.76 17.32
C THR A 15 -19.18 -4.85 17.67
N SER A 16 -17.95 -5.37 17.66
CA SER A 16 -16.75 -4.57 17.94
C SER A 16 -16.58 -3.41 16.96
N LEU A 17 -16.78 -3.65 15.67
CA LEU A 17 -16.69 -2.62 14.64
C LEU A 17 -17.83 -1.60 14.78
N LEU A 18 -19.06 -2.05 15.06
CA LEU A 18 -20.19 -1.15 15.26
C LEU A 18 -19.97 -0.20 16.45
N GLU A 19 -19.44 -0.73 17.56
CA GLU A 19 -19.10 0.04 18.75
C GLU A 19 -17.97 1.03 18.47
N ALA A 20 -16.90 0.59 17.81
CA ALA A 20 -15.78 1.46 17.43
C ALA A 20 -16.20 2.60 16.50
N MET A 21 -17.27 2.40 15.72
CA MET A 21 -17.81 3.40 14.79
C MET A 21 -18.92 4.28 15.40
N LYS A 22 -19.24 4.15 16.69
CA LYS A 22 -20.19 5.03 17.37
C LYS A 22 -19.70 6.47 17.35
N GLY A 23 -20.62 7.41 17.13
CA GLY A 23 -20.32 8.84 17.05
C GLY A 23 -19.71 9.31 15.72
N ILE A 24 -19.34 8.42 14.80
CA ILE A 24 -18.87 8.81 13.46
C ILE A 24 -20.09 9.28 12.63
N PRO A 25 -20.14 10.55 12.20
CA PRO A 25 -21.31 11.12 11.53
C PRO A 25 -21.54 10.52 10.13
N ASN A 26 -20.47 10.24 9.39
CA ASN A 26 -20.53 9.60 8.06
C ASN A 26 -19.66 8.33 8.02
N ARG A 27 -20.24 7.22 8.45
CA ARG A 27 -19.57 5.92 8.53
C ARG A 27 -19.05 5.44 7.17
N SER A 28 -19.81 5.64 6.10
CA SER A 28 -19.41 5.18 4.76
C SER A 28 -18.21 5.94 4.22
N GLU A 29 -18.14 7.25 4.46
CA GLU A 29 -16.97 8.05 4.09
C GLU A 29 -15.74 7.66 4.90
N PHE A 30 -15.92 7.49 6.22
CA PHE A 30 -14.84 7.02 7.09
C PHE A 30 -14.28 5.66 6.61
N ILE A 31 -15.16 4.69 6.34
CA ILE A 31 -14.75 3.35 5.84
C ILE A 31 -14.01 3.47 4.51
N ARG A 32 -14.50 4.26 3.55
CA ARG A 32 -13.82 4.45 2.26
C ARG A 32 -12.42 5.01 2.44
N ASN A 33 -12.29 6.07 3.22
CA ASN A 33 -10.99 6.71 3.45
C ASN A 33 -10.03 5.78 4.19
N ALA A 34 -10.52 5.06 5.21
CA ALA A 34 -9.73 4.09 5.95
C ALA A 34 -9.23 2.94 5.06
N ILE A 35 -10.09 2.39 4.19
CA ILE A 35 -9.70 1.34 3.24
C ILE A 35 -8.67 1.85 2.24
N LEU A 36 -8.89 3.03 1.64
CA LEU A 36 -7.96 3.61 0.68
C LEU A 36 -6.58 3.88 1.31
N ALA A 37 -6.56 4.52 2.48
CA ALA A 37 -5.32 4.77 3.22
C ALA A 37 -4.59 3.47 3.59
N SER A 38 -5.35 2.43 3.97
CA SER A 38 -4.77 1.11 4.26
C SER A 38 -4.15 0.50 3.00
N LEU A 39 -4.84 0.58 1.86
CA LEU A 39 -4.33 0.02 0.60
C LEU A 39 -3.09 0.76 0.08
N ASP A 40 -3.04 2.09 0.23
CA ASP A 40 -1.88 2.90 -0.16
C ASP A 40 -0.64 2.59 0.71
N SER A 41 -0.85 2.22 1.98
CA SER A 41 0.22 1.93 2.93
C SER A 41 0.60 0.45 3.00
N VAL A 42 -0.08 -0.42 2.25
CA VAL A 42 0.14 -1.88 2.30
C VAL A 42 1.34 -2.27 1.45
N CYS A 43 2.22 -3.10 2.02
CA CYS A 43 3.34 -3.68 1.30
C CYS A 43 2.85 -4.38 0.00
N PRO A 44 3.33 -3.96 -1.18
CA PRO A 44 2.79 -4.40 -2.46
C PRO A 44 3.08 -5.88 -2.75
N LEU A 45 4.09 -6.46 -2.09
CA LEU A 45 4.47 -7.86 -2.26
C LEU A 45 3.68 -8.81 -1.36
N CYS A 46 3.66 -8.56 -0.04
CA CYS A 46 2.95 -9.44 0.91
C CYS A 46 1.45 -9.14 1.00
N LYS A 47 0.98 -8.01 0.44
CA LYS A 47 -0.42 -7.56 0.52
C LYS A 47 -0.91 -7.39 1.96
N GLY A 48 0.00 -6.96 2.86
CA GLY A 48 -0.32 -6.65 4.24
C GLY A 48 -0.31 -7.85 5.18
N THR A 49 0.04 -9.05 4.71
CA THR A 49 0.18 -10.23 5.59
C THR A 49 1.39 -10.15 6.52
N GLY A 50 2.38 -9.32 6.19
CA GLY A 50 3.67 -9.23 6.89
C GLY A 50 4.58 -10.45 6.68
N ILE A 51 4.14 -11.46 5.92
CA ILE A 51 4.87 -12.72 5.71
C ILE A 51 4.92 -13.02 4.21
N LEU A 52 6.13 -13.31 3.72
CA LEU A 52 6.34 -13.74 2.33
C LEU A 52 6.31 -15.27 2.23
N THR A 53 5.70 -15.77 1.16
CA THR A 53 5.89 -17.18 0.78
C THR A 53 7.35 -17.44 0.40
N PRO A 54 7.84 -18.70 0.42
CA PRO A 54 9.23 -19.00 0.04
C PRO A 54 9.63 -18.47 -1.33
N HIS A 55 8.72 -18.55 -2.32
CA HIS A 55 8.95 -18.00 -3.66
C HIS A 55 9.01 -16.48 -3.65
N GLN A 56 8.07 -15.81 -2.98
CA GLN A 56 8.10 -14.34 -2.87
C GLN A 56 9.37 -13.85 -2.18
N LYS A 57 9.85 -14.56 -1.15
CA LYS A 57 11.11 -14.25 -0.48
C LYS A 57 12.29 -14.37 -1.45
N SER A 58 12.41 -15.48 -2.18
CA SER A 58 13.48 -15.66 -3.18
C SER A 58 13.49 -14.57 -4.25
N HIS A 59 12.31 -14.14 -4.72
CA HIS A 59 12.20 -13.02 -5.66
C HIS A 59 12.60 -11.68 -5.02
N MET A 60 12.19 -11.43 -3.77
CA MET A 60 12.58 -10.22 -3.03
C MET A 60 14.09 -10.19 -2.79
N ASP A 61 14.70 -11.28 -2.35
CA ASP A 61 16.15 -11.38 -2.13
C ASP A 61 16.91 -11.07 -3.42
N SER A 62 16.44 -11.59 -4.56
CA SER A 62 17.03 -11.30 -5.87
C SER A 62 16.86 -9.83 -6.28
N PHE A 63 15.73 -9.21 -5.94
CA PHE A 63 15.46 -7.80 -6.24
C PHE A 63 16.34 -6.85 -5.41
N LEU A 64 16.53 -7.18 -4.12
CA LEU A 64 17.32 -6.38 -3.17
C LEU A 64 18.82 -6.36 -3.49
N ILE A 65 19.33 -7.28 -4.32
CA ILE A 65 20.72 -7.23 -4.82
C ILE A 65 20.98 -5.93 -5.58
N ASP A 66 20.03 -5.53 -6.43
CA ASP A 66 20.14 -4.33 -7.27
C ASP A 66 19.38 -3.12 -6.68
N HIS A 67 18.55 -3.37 -5.67
CA HIS A 67 17.71 -2.38 -5.01
C HIS A 67 17.78 -2.48 -3.48
N PRO A 68 18.94 -2.22 -2.85
CA PRO A 68 19.07 -2.33 -1.40
C PRO A 68 18.18 -1.32 -0.65
N LEU A 69 17.91 -1.62 0.62
CA LEU A 69 17.30 -0.70 1.56
C LEU A 69 18.40 0.13 2.22
N GLU A 70 18.27 1.45 2.17
CA GLU A 70 19.15 2.41 2.82
C GLU A 70 18.35 3.28 3.80
N GLU A 71 19.01 3.82 4.83
CA GLU A 71 18.39 4.73 5.78
C GLU A 71 18.48 6.17 5.26
N CYS A 72 17.34 6.85 5.17
CA CYS A 72 17.29 8.24 4.73
C CYS A 72 17.93 9.16 5.77
N HIS A 73 18.89 10.00 5.38
CA HIS A 73 19.57 10.92 6.29
C HIS A 73 18.70 12.09 6.81
N GLU A 74 17.53 12.33 6.21
CA GLU A 74 16.64 13.43 6.61
C GLU A 74 15.55 12.98 7.59
N CYS A 75 14.96 11.80 7.38
CA CYS A 75 13.86 11.28 8.19
C CYS A 75 14.17 10.00 8.98
N ASN A 76 15.35 9.39 8.79
CA ASN A 76 15.76 8.10 9.37
C ASN A 76 14.84 6.92 9.03
N GLU A 77 14.05 7.02 7.96
CA GLU A 77 13.23 5.92 7.46
C GLU A 77 13.97 5.10 6.39
N LEU A 78 13.63 3.81 6.30
CA LEU A 78 14.18 2.92 5.28
C LEU A 78 13.53 3.19 3.92
N HIS A 79 14.34 3.31 2.88
CA HIS A 79 13.86 3.43 1.50
C HIS A 79 14.66 2.54 0.54
N LEU A 80 14.04 2.13 -0.57
CA LEU A 80 14.70 1.36 -1.62
C LEU A 80 15.52 2.29 -2.51
N VAL A 81 16.75 1.91 -2.82
CA VAL A 81 17.66 2.65 -3.71
C VAL A 81 18.01 1.80 -4.91
N CYS A 82 17.82 2.31 -6.13
CA CYS A 82 18.22 1.59 -7.34
C CYS A 82 19.70 1.84 -7.63
N HIS A 83 20.52 0.77 -7.62
CA HIS A 83 21.95 0.87 -7.95
C HIS A 83 22.24 0.59 -9.44
N LYS A 84 21.22 0.23 -10.23
CA LYS A 84 21.37 0.12 -11.69
C LYS A 84 21.41 1.50 -12.33
N LYS A 85 22.52 1.80 -13.03
CA LYS A 85 22.62 2.98 -13.90
C LYS A 85 21.45 2.97 -14.90
N THR A 86 20.61 3.98 -14.83
CA THR A 86 19.50 4.22 -15.75
C THR A 86 19.99 4.21 -17.21
N LYS A 87 19.69 3.14 -17.95
CA LYS A 87 19.45 3.27 -19.40
C LYS A 87 17.96 3.53 -19.57
N GLY A 88 17.59 4.82 -19.62
CA GLY A 88 16.21 5.22 -19.90
C GLY A 88 15.73 6.40 -19.08
N ALA A 89 16.47 7.49 -19.05
CA ALA A 89 15.81 8.79 -18.92
C ALA A 89 14.98 8.97 -20.20
N LEU A 90 13.67 9.06 -20.04
CA LEU A 90 12.73 9.46 -21.07
C LEU A 90 13.27 10.70 -21.78
N GLN A 91 13.63 10.55 -23.05
CA GLN A 91 13.87 11.65 -23.96
C GLN A 91 12.48 12.16 -24.37
N ILE A 92 11.96 13.09 -23.57
CA ILE A 92 10.86 13.97 -23.96
C ILE A 92 11.49 15.14 -24.74
N TYR A 93 11.40 15.06 -26.06
CA TYR A 93 11.35 16.20 -27.00
C TYR A 93 10.25 15.90 -28.00
#